data_AF-A0A803R5E0-F1
#
_entry.id   AF-A0A803R5E0-F1
#
_cell.length_a   1.000
_cell.length_b   1.000
_cell.length_c   1.000
_cell.angle_alpha   90.00
_cell.angle_beta   90.00
_cell.angle_gamma   90.00
#
_symmetry.space_group_name_H-M   'P 1'
#
loop_
_entity.id
_entity.type
_entity.pdbx_description
1 polymer ?
#
loop_
_entity_poly.entity_id
_entity_poly.type
_entity_poly.pdbx_seq_one_letter_code
_entity_poly.pdbx_strand_id
1 'polypeptide(L)'
;MRNCHLRDAAALAQFWAWLEEEIHKDVKLTEVEVADKLLEFRSKQSGFMDTSFDTISGSGANGAIIHYKPEPESCSIVEANKLFLLDSGAQYVDGTTDITRTVHFTEPTAREKDCFTRVLKGHIAIDQAVFPENTPGFVLDAFARSSLWKTGLDYRHGTGHGVGAALNVHEGPQSISFRYGNLTPLQKGMIVSNEPGYYEDHAFGIRIENLLSVKEVDTPNRFGGIEYLGFEKLTFTPIQAKLIDLTLLSAEEITWLNDYHSQVWEKVRIRPDPIINPSFFVLYLLLIHICNIVLFLLSTLIILISR
;
A
#
# COMPACT_ATOMS: atom_id res chain seq x y z
N MET A 1 -15.24 5.52 -4.63
CA MET A 1 -14.24 4.48 -4.30
C MET A 1 -13.24 4.25 -5.43
N ARG A 2 -13.58 3.64 -6.58
CA ARG A 2 -12.58 3.45 -7.67
C ARG A 2 -11.95 4.77 -8.17
N ASN A 3 -12.76 5.79 -8.43
CA ASN A 3 -12.26 7.05 -8.99
C ASN A 3 -11.41 7.89 -8.02
N CYS A 4 -11.76 7.93 -6.73
CA CYS A 4 -10.97 8.61 -5.72
C CYS A 4 -9.60 7.97 -5.54
N HIS A 5 -9.51 6.63 -5.50
CA HIS A 5 -8.23 5.94 -5.38
C HIS A 5 -7.30 6.22 -6.57
N LEU A 6 -7.84 6.40 -7.77
CA LEU A 6 -7.04 6.77 -8.93
C LEU A 6 -6.54 8.22 -8.90
N ARG A 7 -7.28 9.15 -8.25
CA ARG A 7 -6.79 10.51 -7.97
C ARG A 7 -5.72 10.48 -6.87
N ASP A 8 -5.97 9.70 -5.82
CA ASP A 8 -5.04 9.55 -4.71
C ASP A 8 -3.71 8.91 -5.17
N ALA A 9 -3.78 7.91 -6.05
CA ALA A 9 -2.61 7.31 -6.68
C ALA A 9 -1.78 8.33 -7.49
N ALA A 10 -2.42 9.28 -8.18
CA ALA A 10 -1.72 10.34 -8.91
C ALA A 10 -1.04 11.33 -7.95
N ALA A 11 -1.72 11.74 -6.88
CA ALA A 11 -1.14 12.58 -5.83
C ALA A 11 0.06 11.90 -5.16
N LEU A 12 -0.08 10.61 -4.81
CA LEU A 12 0.99 9.81 -4.20
C LEU A 12 2.18 9.66 -5.15
N ALA A 13 1.96 9.43 -6.45
CA ALA A 13 3.05 9.32 -7.40
C ALA A 13 3.88 10.62 -7.49
N GLN A 14 3.22 11.78 -7.49
CA GLN A 14 3.92 13.08 -7.48
C GLN A 14 4.65 13.32 -6.15
N PHE A 15 3.98 13.01 -5.04
CA PHE A 15 4.54 13.15 -3.70
C PHE A 15 5.80 12.29 -3.51
N TRP A 16 5.75 11.00 -3.88
CA TRP A 16 6.88 10.10 -3.70
C TRP A 16 8.07 10.50 -4.59
N ALA A 17 7.80 10.94 -5.82
CA ALA A 17 8.86 11.46 -6.70
C ALA A 17 9.51 12.71 -6.10
N TRP A 18 8.72 13.65 -5.57
CA TRP A 18 9.20 14.83 -4.87
C TRP A 18 10.04 14.47 -3.64
N LEU A 19 9.53 13.59 -2.77
CA LEU A 19 10.21 13.22 -1.54
C LEU A 19 11.56 12.56 -1.84
N GLU A 20 11.58 11.65 -2.81
CA GLU A 20 12.82 11.01 -3.23
C GLU A 20 13.81 12.03 -3.79
N GLU A 21 13.38 12.98 -4.63
CA GLU A 21 14.25 14.04 -5.15
C GLU A 21 14.84 14.92 -4.04
N GLU A 22 14.04 15.35 -3.07
CA GLU A 22 14.49 16.21 -1.98
C GLU A 22 15.47 15.49 -1.03
N ILE A 23 15.21 14.22 -0.71
CA ILE A 23 16.13 13.39 0.08
C ILE A 23 17.46 13.20 -0.67
N HIS A 24 17.44 12.99 -1.99
CA HIS A 24 18.67 12.90 -2.80
C HIS A 24 19.46 14.21 -2.88
N LYS A 25 18.80 15.36 -2.72
CA LYS A 25 19.44 16.69 -2.58
C LYS A 25 19.93 16.98 -1.16
N ASP A 26 19.82 16.01 -0.24
CA ASP A 26 20.15 16.13 1.18
C ASP A 26 19.33 17.20 1.94
N VAL A 27 18.12 17.50 1.45
CA VAL A 27 17.18 18.39 2.14
C VAL A 27 16.68 17.68 3.40
N LYS A 28 16.80 18.35 4.55
CA LYS A 28 16.32 17.81 5.83
C LYS A 28 14.84 18.12 5.98
N LEU A 29 14.03 17.08 5.94
CA LEU A 29 12.58 17.14 6.13
C LEU A 29 12.21 16.41 7.42
N THR A 30 11.46 17.06 8.27
CA THR A 30 10.80 16.43 9.42
C THR A 30 9.66 15.53 8.99
N GLU A 31 9.27 14.59 9.83
CA GLU A 31 8.09 13.73 9.58
C GLU A 31 6.80 14.54 9.39
N VAL A 32 6.66 15.68 10.08
CA VAL A 32 5.53 16.62 9.94
C VAL A 32 5.55 17.28 8.56
N GLU A 33 6.69 17.83 8.13
CA GLU A 33 6.81 18.49 6.82
C GLU A 33 6.51 17.53 5.67
N VAL A 34 6.88 16.25 5.81
CA VAL A 34 6.51 15.21 4.83
C VAL A 34 5.00 14.96 4.80
N ALA A 35 4.35 14.88 5.96
CA ALA A 35 2.90 14.72 6.04
C ALA A 35 2.15 15.93 5.45
N ASP A 36 2.58 17.15 5.78
CA ASP A 36 2.03 18.41 5.25
C ASP A 36 2.18 18.50 3.74
N LYS A 37 3.33 18.06 3.20
CA LYS A 37 3.54 18.04 1.76
C LYS A 37 2.61 17.08 1.04
N LEU A 38 2.36 15.90 1.60
CA LEU A 38 1.39 14.96 1.04
C LEU A 38 -0.02 15.55 1.01
N LEU A 39 -0.43 16.24 2.06
CA LEU A 39 -1.69 16.97 2.11
C LEU A 39 -1.77 18.01 0.97
N GLU A 40 -0.69 18.75 0.72
CA GLU A 40 -0.63 19.71 -0.40
C GLU A 40 -0.89 19.02 -1.75
N PHE A 41 -0.26 17.86 -2.01
CA PHE A 41 -0.49 17.10 -3.24
C PHE A 41 -1.93 16.57 -3.38
N ARG A 42 -2.51 16.06 -2.29
CA ARG A 42 -3.91 15.58 -2.26
C ARG A 42 -4.91 16.71 -2.42
N SER A 43 -4.66 17.89 -1.83
CA SER A 43 -5.55 19.06 -1.91
C SER A 43 -5.78 19.57 -3.34
N LYS A 44 -4.84 19.27 -4.25
CA LYS A 44 -4.94 19.63 -5.68
C LYS A 44 -5.86 18.68 -6.46
N GLN A 45 -6.20 17.52 -5.90
CA GLN A 45 -7.03 16.54 -6.57
C GLN A 45 -8.51 16.93 -6.53
N SER A 46 -9.18 16.80 -7.67
CA SER A 46 -10.62 17.12 -7.79
C SER A 46 -11.47 16.34 -6.78
N GLY A 47 -12.33 17.05 -6.06
CA GLY A 47 -13.23 16.47 -5.07
C GLY A 47 -12.58 16.09 -3.74
N PHE A 48 -11.30 16.43 -3.51
CA PHE A 48 -10.68 16.34 -2.19
C PHE A 48 -11.46 17.18 -1.16
N MET A 49 -11.60 16.66 0.05
CA MET A 49 -12.28 17.33 1.16
C MET A 49 -11.33 17.56 2.34
N ASP A 50 -10.71 16.49 2.82
CA ASP A 50 -9.76 16.50 3.94
C ASP A 50 -8.95 15.19 3.97
N THR A 51 -8.03 15.03 4.91
CA THR A 51 -7.47 13.70 5.21
C THR A 51 -8.55 12.79 5.83
N SER A 52 -8.45 11.47 5.61
CA SER A 52 -9.39 10.52 6.22
C SER A 52 -9.04 10.16 7.67
N PHE A 53 -7.81 10.45 8.08
CA PHE A 53 -7.26 10.35 9.44
C PHE A 53 -5.95 11.16 9.53
N ASP A 54 -5.37 11.25 10.73
CA ASP A 54 -4.06 11.88 10.93
C ASP A 54 -2.96 11.03 10.27
N THR A 55 -2.23 11.60 9.31
CA THR A 55 -1.13 10.91 8.62
C THR A 55 -0.07 10.42 9.60
N ILE A 56 0.22 9.12 9.56
CA ILE A 56 1.36 8.51 10.23
C ILE A 56 2.57 8.63 9.29
N SER A 57 3.58 9.38 9.71
CA SER A 57 4.84 9.59 8.98
C SER A 57 5.97 9.24 9.93
N GLY A 58 6.58 8.05 9.79
CA GLY A 58 7.49 7.48 10.78
C GLY A 58 8.82 7.03 10.18
N SER A 59 9.91 7.65 10.61
CA SER A 59 11.31 7.37 10.26
C SER A 59 11.96 6.47 11.31
N GLY A 60 12.55 5.34 10.88
CA GLY A 60 13.20 4.37 11.76
C GLY A 60 12.30 3.93 12.90
N ALA A 61 12.75 4.13 14.14
CA ALA A 61 12.06 3.70 15.35
C ALA A 61 10.63 4.24 15.48
N ASN A 62 10.34 5.43 14.94
CA ASN A 62 8.99 5.99 14.93
C ASN A 62 8.03 5.16 14.08
N GLY A 63 8.52 4.53 13.00
CA GLY A 63 7.74 3.60 12.19
C GLY A 63 7.30 2.33 12.95
N ALA A 64 8.00 1.96 14.03
CA ALA A 64 7.63 0.81 14.87
C ALA A 64 6.42 1.09 15.78
N ILE A 65 6.05 2.36 15.96
CA ILE A 65 4.92 2.77 16.81
C ILE A 65 3.66 2.75 15.94
N ILE A 66 2.79 1.74 16.15
CA ILE A 66 1.64 1.44 15.27
C ILE A 66 0.72 2.65 15.05
N HIS A 67 0.45 3.43 16.11
CA HIS A 67 -0.39 4.64 16.05
C HIS A 67 0.46 5.91 16.24
N TYR A 68 1.65 5.95 15.64
CA TYR A 68 2.52 7.12 15.70
C TYR A 68 1.84 8.34 15.08
N LYS A 69 1.95 9.48 15.75
CA LYS A 69 1.54 10.78 15.20
C LYS A 69 2.72 11.74 15.36
N PRO A 70 3.31 12.24 14.26
CA PRO A 70 4.36 13.23 14.36
C PRO A 70 3.77 14.56 14.86
N GLU A 71 4.46 15.18 15.81
CA GLU A 71 4.15 16.52 16.29
C GLU A 71 5.37 17.42 16.08
N PRO A 72 5.21 18.72 15.73
CA PRO A 72 6.33 19.61 15.43
C PRO A 72 7.42 19.62 16.51
N GLU A 73 7.04 19.49 17.77
CA GLU A 73 7.93 19.56 18.92
C GLU A 73 8.70 18.25 19.20
N SER A 74 8.26 17.12 18.64
CA SER A 74 8.79 15.79 18.96
C SER A 74 8.98 14.85 17.76
N CYS A 75 8.90 15.38 16.53
CA CYS A 75 9.11 14.61 15.32
C CYS A 75 10.60 14.41 15.01
N SER A 76 10.90 13.32 14.31
CA SER A 76 12.23 13.04 13.78
C SER A 76 12.41 13.65 12.39
N ILE A 77 13.67 13.72 11.95
CA ILE A 77 14.01 13.93 10.54
C ILE A 77 13.83 12.59 9.79
N VAL A 78 13.32 12.68 8.56
CA VAL A 78 13.29 11.54 7.65
C VAL A 78 14.70 11.27 7.16
N GLU A 79 15.29 10.16 7.61
CA GLU A 79 16.67 9.81 7.31
C GLU A 79 16.75 8.82 6.15
N ALA A 80 17.66 9.08 5.20
CA ALA A 80 17.76 8.30 3.97
C ALA A 80 18.21 6.84 4.19
N ASN A 81 18.89 6.57 5.31
CA ASN A 81 19.45 5.27 5.72
C ASN A 81 18.59 4.53 6.75
N LYS A 82 17.33 4.93 6.91
CA LYS A 82 16.34 4.27 7.76
C LYS A 82 15.12 3.93 6.92
N LEU A 83 14.37 2.91 7.35
CA LEU A 83 13.02 2.70 6.82
C LEU A 83 12.13 3.90 7.14
N PHE A 84 11.31 4.28 6.18
CA PHE A 84 10.29 5.29 6.32
C PHE A 84 8.92 4.67 6.02
N LEU A 85 8.03 4.69 7.02
CA LEU A 85 6.65 4.22 6.91
C LEU A 85 5.73 5.43 6.82
N LEU A 86 4.90 5.46 5.78
CA LEU A 86 3.89 6.49 5.59
C LEU A 86 2.52 5.82 5.42
N ASP A 87 1.64 6.08 6.37
CA ASP A 87 0.25 5.66 6.34
C ASP A 87 -0.67 6.87 6.38
N SER A 88 -1.55 6.93 5.38
CA SER A 88 -2.27 8.15 5.09
C SER A 88 -3.46 7.88 4.18
N GLY A 89 -4.50 8.69 4.31
CA GLY A 89 -5.64 8.62 3.42
C GLY A 89 -6.33 9.97 3.24
N ALA A 90 -7.31 10.01 2.35
CA ALA A 90 -8.07 11.21 2.04
C ALA A 90 -9.56 10.93 1.92
N GLN A 91 -10.35 11.93 2.32
CA GLN A 91 -11.76 12.05 2.00
C GLN A 91 -11.91 12.75 0.66
N TYR A 92 -12.64 12.10 -0.24
CA TYR A 92 -13.13 12.68 -1.46
C TYR A 92 -14.66 12.64 -1.46
N VAL A 93 -15.30 13.54 -2.21
CA VAL A 93 -16.77 13.59 -2.36
C VAL A 93 -17.40 12.27 -2.81
N ASP A 94 -16.62 11.39 -3.45
CA ASP A 94 -17.05 10.10 -3.99
C ASP A 94 -16.35 8.89 -3.34
N GLY A 95 -15.63 9.07 -2.22
CA GLY A 95 -15.07 7.95 -1.46
C GLY A 95 -13.96 8.31 -0.48
N THR A 96 -13.60 7.34 0.35
CA THR A 96 -12.52 7.42 1.34
C THR A 96 -11.36 6.56 0.90
N THR A 97 -10.11 7.01 1.09
CA THR A 97 -8.90 6.21 0.83
C THR A 97 -8.17 5.90 2.12
N ASP A 98 -7.44 4.80 2.10
CA ASP A 98 -6.50 4.37 3.13
C ASP A 98 -5.34 3.62 2.47
N ILE A 99 -4.11 3.96 2.82
CA ILE A 99 -2.92 3.41 2.21
C ILE A 99 -1.66 3.68 3.03
N THR A 100 -1.02 2.57 3.39
CA THR A 100 0.36 2.52 3.87
C THR A 100 1.37 2.06 2.83
N ARG A 101 2.52 2.77 2.74
CA ARG A 101 3.75 2.28 2.11
C ARG A 101 4.94 2.45 3.03
N THR A 102 5.83 1.45 3.01
CA THR A 102 7.16 1.52 3.62
C THR A 102 8.22 1.57 2.52
N VAL A 103 9.18 2.49 2.65
CA VAL A 103 10.26 2.72 1.68
C VAL A 103 11.62 2.88 2.38
N HIS A 104 12.69 2.77 1.59
CA HIS A 104 14.06 3.08 1.97
C HIS A 104 14.74 3.88 0.86
N PHE A 105 15.44 4.97 1.20
CA PHE A 105 16.02 5.87 0.21
C PHE A 105 17.45 5.47 -0.20
N THR A 106 18.14 4.67 0.61
CA THR A 106 19.47 4.11 0.30
C THR A 106 19.42 2.58 0.23
N GLU A 107 20.35 1.86 0.88
CA GLU A 107 20.42 0.39 0.90
C GLU A 107 19.81 -0.22 2.19
N PRO A 108 18.74 -1.03 2.09
CA PRO A 108 18.15 -1.67 3.26
C PRO A 108 18.98 -2.87 3.74
N THR A 109 18.95 -3.13 5.04
CA THR A 109 19.61 -4.28 5.67
C THR A 109 18.92 -5.61 5.33
N ALA A 110 19.63 -6.72 5.49
CA ALA A 110 19.05 -8.06 5.30
C ALA A 110 17.84 -8.34 6.22
N ARG A 111 17.86 -7.80 7.45
CA ARG A 111 16.76 -7.94 8.41
C ARG A 111 15.51 -7.18 7.95
N GLU A 112 15.68 -5.96 7.47
CA GLU A 112 14.58 -5.16 6.92
C GLU A 112 13.97 -5.84 5.69
N LYS A 113 14.81 -6.38 4.79
CA LYS A 113 14.34 -7.11 3.61
C LYS A 113 13.59 -8.39 3.94
N ASP A 114 14.10 -9.21 4.87
CA ASP A 114 13.41 -10.44 5.31
C ASP A 114 12.03 -10.11 5.91
N CYS A 115 11.96 -9.13 6.82
CA CYS A 115 10.70 -8.72 7.44
C CYS A 115 9.73 -8.14 6.39
N PHE A 116 10.21 -7.28 5.50
CA PHE A 116 9.39 -6.66 4.46
C PHE A 116 8.82 -7.71 3.51
N THR A 117 9.64 -8.64 3.04
CA THR A 117 9.16 -9.70 2.16
C THR A 117 8.10 -10.57 2.85
N ARG A 118 8.25 -10.87 4.15
CA ARG A 118 7.23 -11.65 4.89
C ARG A 118 5.89 -10.92 5.00
N VAL A 119 5.94 -9.60 5.27
CA VAL A 119 4.75 -8.76 5.25
C VAL A 119 4.12 -8.74 3.85
N LEU A 120 4.93 -8.58 2.80
CA LEU A 120 4.47 -8.61 1.41
C LEU A 120 3.80 -9.94 1.05
N LYS A 121 4.37 -11.08 1.46
CA LYS A 121 3.75 -12.40 1.23
C LYS A 121 2.38 -12.50 1.89
N GLY A 122 2.22 -11.96 3.09
CA GLY A 122 0.92 -11.85 3.76
C GLY A 122 -0.07 -11.00 2.97
N HIS A 123 0.39 -9.85 2.46
CA HIS A 123 -0.43 -8.93 1.67
C HIS A 123 -0.91 -9.60 0.36
N ILE A 124 -0.01 -10.30 -0.34
CA ILE A 124 -0.31 -11.05 -1.56
C ILE A 124 -1.32 -12.17 -1.27
N ALA A 125 -1.14 -12.90 -0.15
CA ALA A 125 -2.01 -14.01 0.22
C ALA A 125 -3.47 -13.56 0.44
N ILE A 126 -3.70 -12.36 1.01
CA ILE A 126 -5.04 -11.78 1.12
C ILE A 126 -5.56 -11.33 -0.24
N ASP A 127 -4.75 -10.58 -1.00
CA ASP A 127 -5.17 -10.04 -2.29
C ASP A 127 -5.57 -11.15 -3.30
N GLN A 128 -4.89 -12.30 -3.27
CA GLN A 128 -5.17 -13.46 -4.12
C GLN A 128 -6.20 -14.43 -3.53
N ALA A 129 -6.72 -14.19 -2.33
CA ALA A 129 -7.62 -15.13 -1.68
C ALA A 129 -8.91 -15.33 -2.49
N VAL A 130 -9.27 -16.60 -2.70
CA VAL A 130 -10.56 -17.03 -3.24
C VAL A 130 -11.24 -17.90 -2.20
N PHE A 131 -12.43 -17.52 -1.76
CA PHE A 131 -13.09 -18.12 -0.60
C PHE A 131 -14.60 -18.28 -0.85
N PRO A 132 -15.28 -19.24 -0.19
CA PRO A 132 -16.72 -19.40 -0.32
C PRO A 132 -17.48 -18.15 0.15
N GLU A 133 -18.63 -17.87 -0.46
CA GLU A 133 -19.57 -16.90 0.09
C GLU A 133 -19.92 -17.23 1.56
N ASN A 134 -20.37 -16.23 2.31
CA ASN A 134 -20.68 -16.33 3.74
C ASN A 134 -19.47 -16.66 4.65
N THR A 135 -18.23 -16.58 4.14
CA THR A 135 -17.01 -16.71 4.97
C THR A 135 -16.79 -15.45 5.82
N PRO A 136 -16.70 -15.56 7.16
CA PRO A 136 -16.33 -14.45 8.04
C PRO A 136 -14.90 -13.97 7.80
N GLY A 137 -14.68 -12.65 7.86
CA GLY A 137 -13.36 -12.07 7.58
C GLY A 137 -12.23 -12.55 8.51
N PHE A 138 -12.54 -12.95 9.76
CA PHE A 138 -11.53 -13.49 10.68
C PHE A 138 -10.85 -14.78 10.16
N VAL A 139 -11.52 -15.54 9.27
CA VAL A 139 -10.97 -16.76 8.66
C VAL A 139 -9.77 -16.44 7.76
N LEU A 140 -9.78 -15.27 7.11
CA LEU A 140 -8.74 -14.86 6.17
C LEU A 140 -7.51 -14.26 6.86
N ASP A 141 -7.64 -13.73 8.08
CA ASP A 141 -6.56 -13.04 8.81
C ASP A 141 -5.28 -13.88 8.94
N ALA A 142 -5.41 -15.19 9.14
CA ALA A 142 -4.26 -16.10 9.23
C ALA A 142 -3.44 -16.19 7.93
N PHE A 143 -4.05 -15.93 6.76
CA PHE A 143 -3.31 -15.92 5.48
C PHE A 143 -2.27 -14.81 5.46
N ALA A 144 -2.60 -13.64 6.01
CA ALA A 144 -1.69 -12.51 6.11
C ALA A 144 -0.55 -12.74 7.12
N ARG A 145 -0.75 -13.60 8.12
CA ARG A 145 0.22 -13.86 9.20
C ARG A 145 1.14 -15.04 8.92
N SER A 146 0.71 -15.98 8.09
CA SER A 146 1.39 -17.27 7.90
C SER A 146 2.89 -17.16 7.63
N SER A 147 3.32 -16.20 6.80
CA SER A 147 4.75 -16.03 6.48
C SER A 147 5.58 -15.47 7.63
N LEU A 148 4.99 -14.64 8.49
CA LEU A 148 5.62 -14.10 9.70
C LEU A 148 5.70 -15.17 10.80
N TRP A 149 4.61 -15.92 11.00
CA TRP A 149 4.53 -17.00 12.00
C TRP A 149 5.56 -18.10 11.77
N LYS A 150 5.90 -18.42 10.51
CA LYS A 150 6.95 -19.38 10.17
C LYS A 150 8.33 -19.03 10.76
N THR A 151 8.54 -17.77 11.14
CA THR A 151 9.77 -17.28 11.77
C THR A 151 9.54 -16.68 13.16
N GLY A 152 8.39 -16.97 13.77
CA GLY A 152 8.07 -16.49 15.12
C GLY A 152 7.80 -14.98 15.22
N LEU A 153 7.51 -14.31 14.09
CA LEU A 153 7.12 -12.90 14.06
C LEU A 153 5.60 -12.77 13.98
N ASP A 154 5.05 -11.62 14.40
CA ASP A 154 3.62 -11.29 14.31
C ASP A 154 3.41 -9.76 14.39
N TYR A 155 2.16 -9.30 14.25
CA TYR A 155 1.74 -7.91 14.44
C TYR A 155 0.48 -7.80 15.30
N ARG A 156 0.38 -6.71 16.09
CA ARG A 156 -0.61 -6.56 17.17
C ARG A 156 -1.91 -5.84 16.78
N HIS A 157 -2.23 -5.79 15.49
CA HIS A 157 -3.48 -5.23 14.96
C HIS A 157 -4.18 -6.25 14.04
N GLY A 158 -5.42 -5.95 13.60
CA GLY A 158 -6.10 -6.77 12.59
C GLY A 158 -5.45 -6.64 11.21
N THR A 159 -5.62 -7.62 10.34
CA THR A 159 -5.17 -7.52 8.93
C THR A 159 -5.94 -6.49 8.12
N GLY A 160 -7.17 -6.15 8.52
CA GLY A 160 -7.92 -5.06 7.90
C GLY A 160 -9.28 -4.80 8.51
N HIS A 161 -9.87 -3.68 8.12
CA HIS A 161 -11.17 -3.17 8.56
C HIS A 161 -12.01 -2.75 7.36
N GLY A 162 -13.33 -2.60 7.54
CA GLY A 162 -14.17 -2.01 6.52
C GLY A 162 -13.90 -0.51 6.36
N VAL A 163 -14.24 0.04 5.19
CA VAL A 163 -14.05 1.46 4.85
C VAL A 163 -15.31 2.03 4.21
N GLY A 164 -15.80 3.14 4.74
CA GLY A 164 -16.96 3.83 4.24
C GLY A 164 -16.70 4.61 2.94
N ALA A 165 -17.76 4.92 2.19
CA ALA A 165 -17.65 5.72 0.98
C ALA A 165 -17.93 7.20 1.30
N ALA A 166 -16.86 8.00 1.45
CA ALA A 166 -16.93 9.39 1.93
C ALA A 166 -17.50 9.48 3.37
N LEU A 167 -17.09 8.52 4.19
CA LEU A 167 -17.52 8.30 5.57
C LEU A 167 -16.30 7.87 6.40
N ASN A 168 -16.50 7.17 7.51
CA ASN A 168 -15.42 6.75 8.39
C ASN A 168 -14.44 5.83 7.66
N VAL A 169 -13.14 6.10 7.84
CA VAL A 169 -12.09 5.22 7.32
C VAL A 169 -12.12 3.84 8.00
N HIS A 170 -12.46 3.81 9.29
CA HIS A 170 -12.75 2.59 10.04
C HIS A 170 -14.28 2.40 10.13
N GLU A 171 -14.84 1.54 9.29
CA GLU A 171 -16.29 1.28 9.23
C GLU A 171 -16.59 -0.22 9.38
N GLY A 172 -17.44 -0.56 10.34
CA GLY A 172 -17.97 -1.92 10.50
C GLY A 172 -19.22 -2.16 9.64
N PRO A 173 -19.78 -3.39 9.65
CA PRO A 173 -19.44 -4.48 10.55
C PRO A 173 -18.32 -5.41 10.06
N GLN A 174 -17.91 -5.35 8.79
CA GLN A 174 -16.89 -6.25 8.25
C GLN A 174 -15.47 -5.90 8.71
N SER A 175 -14.64 -6.93 8.91
CA SER A 175 -13.20 -6.78 9.19
C SER A 175 -12.46 -8.08 8.90
N ILE A 176 -11.17 -8.00 8.55
CA ILE A 176 -10.25 -9.13 8.51
C ILE A 176 -9.37 -9.04 9.77
N SER A 177 -9.72 -9.76 10.82
CA SER A 177 -9.02 -9.65 12.10
C SER A 177 -9.05 -10.96 12.86
N PHE A 178 -7.96 -11.31 13.55
CA PHE A 178 -7.89 -12.43 14.49
C PHE A 178 -8.92 -12.38 15.62
N ARG A 179 -9.59 -11.23 15.81
CA ARG A 179 -10.66 -11.04 16.80
C ARG A 179 -11.89 -11.85 16.40
N TYR A 180 -11.93 -13.11 16.85
CA TYR A 180 -13.00 -14.08 16.61
C TYR A 180 -14.41 -13.67 17.10
N GLY A 181 -14.54 -12.54 17.81
CA GLY A 181 -15.83 -11.97 18.19
C GLY A 181 -16.63 -11.39 17.02
N ASN A 182 -15.98 -11.08 15.90
CA ASN A 182 -16.67 -10.61 14.69
C ASN A 182 -16.87 -11.76 13.69
N LEU A 183 -18.09 -12.28 13.64
CA LEU A 183 -18.49 -13.36 12.72
C LEU A 183 -19.13 -12.84 11.43
N THR A 184 -19.07 -11.54 11.17
CA THR A 184 -19.67 -10.92 9.99
C THR A 184 -19.04 -11.49 8.71
N PRO A 185 -19.84 -12.09 7.80
CA PRO A 185 -19.36 -12.54 6.51
C PRO A 185 -18.90 -11.40 5.60
N LEU A 186 -17.86 -11.64 4.82
CA LEU A 186 -17.54 -10.76 3.70
C LEU A 186 -18.55 -10.97 2.58
N GLN A 187 -19.11 -9.88 2.07
CA GLN A 187 -20.13 -9.87 1.02
C GLN A 187 -19.69 -9.00 -0.15
N LYS A 188 -20.16 -9.34 -1.36
CA LYS A 188 -19.91 -8.58 -2.58
C LYS A 188 -20.22 -7.09 -2.40
N GLY A 189 -19.29 -6.25 -2.83
CA GLY A 189 -19.38 -4.79 -2.72
C GLY A 189 -18.88 -4.21 -1.40
N MET A 190 -18.65 -5.03 -0.37
CA MET A 190 -17.95 -4.57 0.83
C MET A 190 -16.52 -4.15 0.47
N ILE A 191 -16.05 -3.10 1.13
CA ILE A 191 -14.67 -2.62 1.01
C ILE A 191 -13.97 -2.91 2.32
N VAL A 192 -12.73 -3.40 2.22
CA VAL A 192 -11.86 -3.72 3.34
C VAL A 192 -10.42 -3.29 3.05
N SER A 193 -9.67 -2.91 4.09
CA SER A 193 -8.21 -2.81 4.01
C SER A 193 -7.56 -4.21 4.02
N ASN A 194 -6.36 -4.27 3.46
CA ASN A 194 -5.43 -5.40 3.49
C ASN A 194 -4.05 -4.85 3.85
N GLU A 195 -3.72 -4.87 5.13
CA GLU A 195 -2.66 -4.07 5.75
C GLU A 195 -1.78 -4.86 6.73
N PRO A 196 -1.25 -6.05 6.39
CA PRO A 196 -0.30 -6.72 7.28
C PRO A 196 0.91 -5.83 7.58
N GLY A 197 1.51 -6.06 8.75
CA GLY A 197 2.69 -5.32 9.18
C GLY A 197 3.65 -6.14 10.04
N TYR A 198 4.75 -5.51 10.40
CA TYR A 198 5.72 -5.98 11.39
C TYR A 198 6.41 -4.76 12.01
N TYR A 199 6.63 -4.79 13.32
CA TYR A 199 7.16 -3.66 14.07
C TYR A 199 8.27 -4.16 14.99
N GLU A 200 9.50 -3.75 14.71
CA GLU A 200 10.69 -4.03 15.52
C GLU A 200 10.91 -2.85 16.47
N ASP A 201 10.56 -3.05 17.74
CA ASP A 201 10.62 -2.01 18.77
C ASP A 201 11.98 -1.29 18.76
N HIS A 202 11.95 0.04 18.77
CA HIS A 202 13.12 0.91 18.76
C HIS A 202 14.00 0.83 17.49
N ALA A 203 13.57 0.14 16.42
CA ALA A 203 14.33 0.00 15.20
C ALA A 203 13.56 0.50 13.96
N PHE A 204 12.49 -0.20 13.56
CA PHE A 204 11.73 0.10 12.36
C PHE A 204 10.33 -0.51 12.38
N GLY A 205 9.44 -0.01 11.54
CA GLY A 205 8.17 -0.66 11.26
C GLY A 205 7.90 -0.76 9.76
N ILE A 206 7.11 -1.76 9.41
CA ILE A 206 6.72 -2.11 8.05
C ILE A 206 5.22 -2.35 8.04
N ARG A 207 4.51 -1.73 7.09
CA ARG A 207 3.13 -2.07 6.76
C ARG A 207 2.91 -1.87 5.26
N ILE A 208 2.18 -2.79 4.64
CA ILE A 208 1.86 -2.74 3.22
C ILE A 208 0.35 -2.84 3.10
N GLU A 209 -0.27 -1.75 2.68
CA GLU A 209 -1.72 -1.63 2.72
C GLU A 209 -2.34 -1.24 1.39
N ASN A 210 -3.42 -1.92 1.04
CA ASN A 210 -4.32 -1.55 -0.05
C ASN A 210 -5.77 -1.70 0.40
N LEU A 211 -6.67 -0.92 -0.20
CA LEU A 211 -8.10 -1.20 -0.12
C LEU A 211 -8.54 -2.15 -1.24
N LEU A 212 -9.40 -3.08 -0.87
CA LEU A 212 -9.96 -4.13 -1.71
C LEU A 212 -11.48 -4.06 -1.68
N SER A 213 -12.12 -4.25 -2.84
CA SER A 213 -13.56 -4.48 -2.95
C SER A 213 -13.82 -5.98 -3.09
N VAL A 214 -14.68 -6.54 -2.25
CA VAL A 214 -15.12 -7.93 -2.38
C VAL A 214 -15.93 -8.07 -3.67
N LYS A 215 -15.59 -9.07 -4.48
CA LYS A 215 -16.30 -9.41 -5.72
C LYS A 215 -16.51 -10.91 -5.83
N GLU A 216 -17.44 -11.29 -6.68
CA GLU A 216 -17.59 -12.67 -7.12
C GLU A 216 -16.41 -13.08 -8.02
N VAL A 217 -16.00 -14.34 -7.92
CA VAL A 217 -14.94 -14.94 -8.72
C VAL A 217 -15.42 -16.26 -9.32
N ASP A 218 -15.21 -16.41 -10.62
CA ASP A 218 -15.48 -17.67 -11.30
C ASP A 218 -14.44 -18.73 -10.94
N THR A 219 -14.91 -19.80 -10.32
CA THR A 219 -14.13 -21.01 -10.04
C THR A 219 -14.53 -22.15 -11.00
N PRO A 220 -13.65 -23.14 -11.24
CA PRO A 220 -13.98 -24.30 -12.10
C PRO A 220 -15.12 -25.19 -11.56
N ASN A 221 -15.42 -25.09 -10.26
CA ASN A 221 -16.41 -25.92 -9.58
C ASN A 221 -17.25 -25.07 -8.61
N ARG A 222 -18.51 -25.45 -8.36
CA ARG A 222 -19.38 -24.85 -7.34
C ARG A 222 -19.75 -25.92 -6.31
N PHE A 223 -18.86 -26.18 -5.35
CA PHE A 223 -19.08 -27.20 -4.31
C PHE A 223 -20.27 -26.80 -3.43
N GLY A 224 -21.27 -27.67 -3.27
CA GLY A 224 -22.49 -27.35 -2.53
C GLY A 224 -23.40 -26.31 -3.21
N GLY A 225 -23.11 -25.93 -4.46
CA GLY A 225 -23.91 -24.97 -5.22
C GLY A 225 -23.74 -23.51 -4.79
N ILE A 226 -22.72 -23.19 -3.99
CA ILE A 226 -22.47 -21.84 -3.46
C ILE A 226 -21.49 -21.05 -4.34
N GLU A 227 -21.58 -19.72 -4.26
CA GLU A 227 -20.68 -18.79 -4.94
C GLU A 227 -19.32 -18.68 -4.23
N TYR A 228 -18.31 -18.23 -4.97
CA TYR A 228 -16.99 -17.93 -4.44
C TYR A 228 -16.68 -16.45 -4.66
N LEU A 229 -16.04 -15.87 -3.66
CA LEU A 229 -15.66 -14.48 -3.59
C LEU A 229 -14.14 -14.36 -3.64
N GLY A 230 -13.69 -13.16 -3.98
CA GLY A 230 -12.31 -12.71 -3.91
C GLY A 230 -12.29 -11.18 -3.95
N PHE A 231 -11.18 -10.61 -4.43
CA PHE A 231 -10.96 -9.17 -4.32
C PHE A 231 -10.68 -8.47 -5.65
N GLU A 232 -11.16 -7.24 -5.76
CA GLU A 232 -10.74 -6.24 -6.73
C GLU A 232 -9.92 -5.16 -6.03
N LYS A 233 -8.75 -4.85 -6.57
CA LYS A 233 -7.87 -3.80 -6.04
C LYS A 233 -8.44 -2.40 -6.29
N LEU A 234 -8.45 -1.56 -5.28
CA LEU A 234 -8.77 -0.14 -5.41
C LEU A 234 -7.51 0.71 -5.40
N THR A 235 -6.55 0.38 -4.54
CA THR A 235 -5.29 1.13 -4.38
C THR A 235 -4.27 0.78 -5.48
N PHE A 236 -3.69 1.81 -6.11
CA PHE A 236 -2.70 1.67 -7.17
C PHE A 236 -1.45 2.53 -6.92
N THR A 237 -0.65 2.11 -5.96
CA THR A 237 0.67 2.71 -5.67
C THR A 237 1.73 1.61 -5.67
N PRO A 238 2.89 1.78 -6.33
CA PRO A 238 3.94 0.76 -6.35
C PRO A 238 4.40 0.32 -4.95
N ILE A 239 5.04 -0.86 -4.91
CA ILE A 239 5.65 -1.45 -3.71
C ILE A 239 7.16 -1.52 -3.99
N GLN A 240 8.00 -0.97 -3.11
CA GLN A 240 9.42 -0.74 -3.41
C GLN A 240 10.22 -2.06 -3.52
N ALA A 241 10.77 -2.39 -4.69
CA ALA A 241 11.39 -3.70 -4.90
C ALA A 241 12.74 -3.88 -4.21
N LYS A 242 13.49 -2.81 -3.91
CA LYS A 242 14.77 -2.93 -3.19
C LYS A 242 14.63 -3.53 -1.79
N LEU A 243 13.44 -3.39 -1.19
CA LEU A 243 13.08 -3.98 0.10
C LEU A 243 12.76 -5.47 0.02
N ILE A 244 12.70 -6.05 -1.18
CA ILE A 244 12.28 -7.43 -1.36
C ILE A 244 13.50 -8.33 -1.44
N ASP A 245 13.59 -9.29 -0.51
CA ASP A 245 14.38 -10.50 -0.69
C ASP A 245 13.67 -11.48 -1.64
N LEU A 246 14.12 -11.53 -2.90
CA LEU A 246 13.54 -12.38 -3.94
C LEU A 246 13.70 -13.88 -3.66
N THR A 247 14.64 -14.28 -2.80
CA THR A 247 14.84 -15.70 -2.46
C THR A 247 13.69 -16.26 -1.62
N LEU A 248 12.88 -15.40 -1.02
CA LEU A 248 11.70 -15.75 -0.22
C LEU A 248 10.39 -15.77 -1.02
N LEU A 249 10.39 -15.25 -2.26
CA LEU A 249 9.20 -15.20 -3.10
C LEU A 249 9.08 -16.45 -3.98
N SER A 250 7.85 -16.92 -4.17
CA SER A 250 7.52 -17.92 -5.19
C SER A 250 7.44 -17.27 -6.58
N ALA A 251 7.43 -18.09 -7.63
CA ALA A 251 7.26 -17.62 -9.00
C ALA A 251 5.89 -16.92 -9.20
N GLU A 252 4.84 -17.41 -8.54
CA GLU A 252 3.50 -16.83 -8.57
C GLU A 252 3.47 -15.46 -7.87
N GLU A 253 4.16 -15.31 -6.75
CA GLU A 253 4.25 -14.03 -6.02
C GLU A 253 5.05 -12.99 -6.83
N ILE A 254 6.12 -13.40 -7.52
CA ILE A 254 6.86 -12.53 -8.45
C ILE A 254 5.97 -12.10 -9.62
N THR A 255 5.19 -13.03 -10.17
CA THR A 255 4.23 -12.74 -11.26
C THR A 255 3.17 -11.74 -10.78
N TRP A 256 2.61 -11.96 -9.59
CA TRP A 256 1.66 -11.04 -8.97
C TRP A 256 2.22 -9.63 -8.84
N LEU A 257 3.47 -9.50 -8.38
CA LEU A 257 4.11 -8.20 -8.17
C LEU A 257 4.28 -7.46 -9.50
N ASN A 258 4.75 -8.15 -10.54
CA ASN A 258 4.91 -7.58 -11.89
C ASN A 258 3.56 -7.17 -12.49
N ASP A 259 2.53 -7.99 -12.34
CA ASP A 259 1.17 -7.70 -12.84
C ASP A 259 0.55 -6.51 -12.09
N TYR A 260 0.78 -6.43 -10.78
CA TYR A 260 0.34 -5.31 -9.95
C TYR A 260 1.02 -4.01 -10.40
N HIS A 261 2.34 -4.00 -10.55
CA HIS A 261 3.08 -2.80 -11.01
C HIS A 261 2.70 -2.41 -12.44
N SER A 262 2.43 -3.38 -13.32
CA SER A 262 1.92 -3.10 -14.67
C SER A 262 0.56 -2.39 -14.64
N GLN A 263 -0.36 -2.85 -13.78
CA GLN A 263 -1.66 -2.19 -13.58
C GLN A 263 -1.50 -0.78 -12.98
N VAL A 264 -0.59 -0.59 -12.03
CA VAL A 264 -0.28 0.73 -11.46
C VAL A 264 0.19 1.69 -12.56
N TRP A 265 1.14 1.26 -13.39
CA TRP A 265 1.61 2.03 -14.54
C TRP A 265 0.46 2.43 -15.46
N GLU A 266 -0.33 1.45 -15.90
CA GLU A 266 -1.44 1.68 -16.83
C GLU A 266 -2.47 2.67 -16.30
N LYS A 267 -2.84 2.55 -15.03
CA LYS A 267 -3.92 3.32 -14.42
C LYS A 267 -3.51 4.74 -14.05
N VAL A 268 -2.24 4.96 -13.70
CA VAL A 268 -1.77 6.27 -13.22
C VAL A 268 -1.12 7.09 -14.35
N ARG A 269 -0.48 6.48 -15.37
CA ARG A 269 0.18 7.22 -16.47
C ARG A 269 -0.75 8.07 -17.35
N ILE A 270 -2.02 7.68 -17.49
CA ILE A 270 -2.96 8.26 -18.49
C ILE A 270 -3.75 9.44 -17.89
N ARG A 271 -3.65 9.72 -16.58
CA ARG A 271 -4.51 10.74 -15.98
C ARG A 271 -4.10 12.14 -16.43
N PRO A 272 -5.01 12.89 -17.09
CA PRO A 272 -4.76 14.24 -17.55
C PRO A 272 -5.00 15.19 -16.38
N ASP A 273 -4.09 15.18 -15.41
CA ASP A 273 -3.96 16.32 -14.52
C ASP A 273 -2.97 17.28 -15.20
N PRO A 274 -3.25 18.59 -15.37
CA PRO A 274 -2.36 19.53 -16.08
C PRO A 274 -0.96 19.67 -15.45
N ILE A 275 -0.74 19.00 -14.31
CA ILE A 275 0.45 19.05 -13.46
C ILE A 275 1.30 17.77 -13.60
N ILE A 276 0.79 16.70 -14.24
CA ILE A 276 1.61 15.50 -14.46
C ILE A 276 2.57 15.77 -15.62
N ASN A 277 3.75 16.28 -15.29
CA ASN A 277 4.89 16.25 -16.18
C ASN A 277 5.27 14.77 -16.42
N PRO A 278 5.23 14.27 -17.67
CA PRO A 278 5.54 12.88 -18.02
C PRO A 278 6.90 12.40 -17.48
N SER A 279 7.85 13.32 -17.26
CA SER A 279 9.19 13.05 -16.74
C SER A 279 9.20 12.58 -15.27
N PHE A 280 8.27 13.05 -14.43
CA PHE A 280 8.22 12.71 -12.99
C PHE A 280 7.66 11.30 -12.76
N PHE A 281 6.70 10.89 -13.60
CA PHE A 281 6.06 9.58 -13.49
C PHE A 281 6.96 8.43 -13.93
N VAL A 282 7.79 8.68 -14.94
CA VAL A 282 8.84 7.76 -15.40
C VAL A 282 9.91 7.55 -14.32
N LEU A 283 10.26 8.60 -13.57
CA LEU A 283 11.28 8.53 -12.52
C LEU A 283 10.83 7.66 -11.33
N TYR A 284 9.58 7.79 -10.86
CA TYR A 284 9.07 6.98 -9.75
C TYR A 284 8.92 5.48 -10.10
N LEU A 285 8.60 5.15 -11.35
CA LEU A 285 8.62 3.75 -11.80
C LEU A 285 10.03 3.19 -12.05
N LEU A 286 11.01 4.04 -12.35
CA LEU A 286 12.41 3.63 -12.44
C LEU A 286 13.04 3.38 -11.05
N LEU A 287 12.57 4.07 -10.01
CA LEU A 287 13.11 3.97 -8.63
C LEU A 287 12.69 2.69 -7.89
N ILE A 288 11.85 1.85 -8.50
CA ILE A 288 11.30 0.61 -7.91
C ILE A 288 11.84 -0.66 -8.59
N HIS A 289 12.85 -0.57 -9.45
CA HIS A 289 13.67 -1.69 -9.98
C HIS A 289 12.90 -3.01 -10.13
N ILE A 290 12.02 -3.06 -11.13
CA ILE A 290 11.21 -4.23 -11.44
C ILE A 290 12.12 -5.41 -11.80
N CYS A 291 11.79 -6.60 -11.27
CA CYS A 291 12.51 -7.86 -11.51
C CYS A 291 12.69 -8.25 -12.97
N ASN A 292 11.91 -7.72 -13.93
CA ASN A 292 12.07 -8.03 -15.37
C ASN A 292 11.49 -6.99 -16.36
N ILE A 293 10.86 -5.89 -15.91
CA ILE A 293 10.32 -4.85 -16.82
C ILE A 293 11.35 -3.74 -17.04
N VAL A 294 12.61 -4.11 -17.26
CA VAL A 294 13.64 -3.17 -17.72
C VAL A 294 13.61 -3.08 -19.26
N LEU A 295 13.26 -4.16 -19.98
CA LEU A 295 13.29 -4.14 -21.45
C LEU A 295 12.14 -3.37 -22.13
N PHE A 296 10.93 -3.32 -21.55
CA PHE A 296 9.78 -2.71 -22.22
C PHE A 296 9.69 -1.19 -21.99
N LEU A 297 10.18 -0.71 -20.86
CA LEU A 297 10.21 0.73 -20.57
C LEU A 297 11.36 1.42 -21.32
N LEU A 298 12.50 0.77 -21.51
CA LEU A 298 13.61 1.28 -22.33
C LEU A 298 13.22 1.56 -23.78
N SER A 299 12.41 0.69 -24.41
CA SER A 299 11.95 0.91 -25.79
C SER A 299 10.95 2.06 -25.92
N THR A 300 10.11 2.28 -24.90
CA THR A 300 9.13 3.38 -24.89
C THR A 300 9.80 4.72 -24.56
N LEU A 301 10.81 4.71 -23.69
CA LEU A 301 11.59 5.90 -23.31
C LEU A 301 12.47 6.42 -24.46
N ILE A 302 13.06 5.51 -25.26
CA ILE A 302 13.80 5.90 -26.48
C ILE A 302 12.87 6.65 -27.44
N ILE A 303 11.59 6.26 -27.55
CA ILE A 303 10.61 6.91 -28.46
C ILE A 303 10.15 8.28 -27.94
N LEU A 304 10.07 8.47 -26.62
CA LEU A 304 9.64 9.72 -26.00
C LEU A 304 10.77 10.77 -25.89
N ILE A 305 12.04 10.35 -25.82
CA ILE A 305 13.19 11.26 -25.80
C ILE A 305 13.68 11.62 -27.23
N SER A 306 13.25 10.87 -28.25
CA SER A 306 13.58 11.12 -29.66
C SER A 306 12.52 11.91 -30.44
N ARG A 307 11.61 12.61 -29.75
CA ARG A 307 10.65 13.55 -30.34
C ARG A 307 10.69 14.91 -29.66
#